data_AF-A0A950UY88-F1
#
_entry.id   AF-A0A950UY88-F1
#
_cell.length_a   1.000
_cell.length_b   1.000
_cell.length_c   1.000
_cell.angle_alpha   90.00
_cell.angle_beta   90.00
_cell.angle_gamma   90.00
#
_symmetry.space_group_name_H-M   'P 1'
#
loop_
_entity.id
_entity.type
_entity.pdbx_description
1 polymer ?
#
loop_
_entity_poly.entity_id
_entity_poly.type
_entity_poly.pdbx_seq_one_letter_code
_entity_poly.pdbx_strand_id
1 'polypeptide(L)' 'MQEVPVECTHEPCNCSVAASLDGDDPYCSDFCRTADEGELQSDTCACGHPACDTP' A
#
# COMPACT_ATOMS: atom_id res chain seq x y z
N MET A 1 -4.11 -8.71 19.99
CA MET A 1 -3.64 -7.96 18.81
C MET A 1 -4.88 -7.71 17.96
N GLN A 2 -5.33 -6.46 17.84
CA GLN A 2 -6.45 -6.12 16.96
C GLN A 2 -5.86 -5.67 15.63
N GLU A 3 -6.04 -6.49 14.62
CA GLU A 3 -5.77 -6.17 13.23
C GLU A 3 -6.94 -5.33 12.71
N VAL A 4 -6.65 -4.10 12.29
CA VAL A 4 -7.64 -3.21 11.68
C VAL A 4 -7.36 -3.12 10.19
N PRO A 5 -8.40 -3.24 9.33
CA PRO A 5 -8.24 -2.98 7.92
C PRO A 5 -7.96 -1.49 7.74
N VAL A 6 -6.82 -1.18 7.15
CA VAL A 6 -6.39 0.18 6.81
C VAL A 6 -6.03 0.23 5.33
N GLU A 7 -6.10 1.42 4.75
CA GLU A 7 -5.71 1.64 3.37
C GLU A 7 -4.19 1.65 3.25
N CYS A 8 -3.69 1.26 2.08
CA CYS A 8 -2.27 1.31 1.80
C CYS A 8 -1.78 2.76 1.85
N THR A 9 -0.62 3.02 2.46
CA THR A 9 -0.05 4.39 2.55
C THR A 9 0.24 5.01 1.18
N HIS A 10 0.58 4.18 0.18
CA HIS A 10 0.90 4.67 -1.16
C HIS A 10 -0.34 5.26 -1.84
N GLU A 11 -0.34 6.58 -2.08
CA GLU A 11 -1.51 7.35 -2.56
C GLU A 11 -2.24 6.78 -3.79
N PRO A 12 -1.57 6.30 -4.87
CA PRO A 12 -2.26 5.71 -6.02
C PRO A 12 -2.72 4.25 -5.78
N CYS A 13 -2.54 3.70 -4.57
CA CYS A 13 -2.89 2.32 -4.22
C CYS A 13 -4.25 2.24 -3.51
N ASN A 14 -5.17 1.45 -4.05
CA ASN A 14 -6.50 1.21 -3.47
C ASN A 14 -6.57 -0.10 -2.65
N CYS A 15 -5.44 -0.67 -2.26
CA CYS A 15 -5.42 -1.89 -1.46
C CYS A 15 -5.75 -1.60 0.00
N SER A 16 -6.58 -2.46 0.61
CA SER A 16 -6.72 -2.52 2.06
C SER A 16 -5.84 -3.62 2.63
N VAL A 17 -5.07 -3.30 3.67
CA VAL A 17 -4.18 -4.23 4.38
C VAL A 17 -4.54 -4.29 5.86
N ALA A 18 -4.18 -5.39 6.50
CA ALA A 18 -4.30 -5.53 7.94
C ALA A 18 -3.05 -4.94 8.61
N ALA A 19 -3.16 -3.74 9.18
CA ALA A 19 -2.07 -3.15 9.95
C ALA A 19 -2.19 -3.45 11.43
N SER A 20 -1.02 -3.59 12.06
CA SER A 20 -0.91 -3.59 13.51
C SER A 20 -0.80 -2.14 13.98
N LEU A 21 -1.56 -1.77 15.01
CA LEU A 21 -1.57 -0.42 15.60
C LEU A 21 -0.21 -0.01 16.23
N ASP A 22 0.76 -0.92 16.30
CA ASP A 22 2.09 -0.74 16.90
C ASP A 22 3.10 -0.01 15.99
N GLY A 23 2.68 0.53 14.84
CA GLY A 23 3.46 1.54 14.10
C GLY A 23 4.24 1.03 12.90
N ASP A 24 3.83 -0.07 12.28
CA ASP A 24 4.31 -0.42 10.93
C ASP A 24 3.38 0.23 9.89
N ASP A 25 3.97 0.94 8.93
CA ASP A 25 3.21 1.58 7.87
C ASP A 25 2.50 0.54 6.98
N PRO A 26 1.20 0.72 6.70
CA PRO A 26 0.42 -0.24 5.93
C PRO A 26 0.81 -0.27 4.45
N TYR A 27 1.74 -1.14 4.08
CA TYR A 27 2.06 -1.40 2.68
C TYR A 27 1.52 -2.76 2.23
N CYS A 28 0.79 -2.78 1.11
CA CYS A 28 0.31 -4.04 0.51
C CYS A 28 1.43 -4.83 -0.18
N SER A 29 2.48 -4.14 -0.61
CA SER A 29 3.62 -4.72 -1.32
C SER A 29 4.86 -3.85 -1.12
N ASP A 30 6.04 -4.44 -1.35
CA ASP A 30 7.30 -3.70 -1.39
C ASP A 30 7.30 -2.56 -2.41
N PHE A 31 6.59 -2.72 -3.53
CA PHE A 31 6.45 -1.65 -4.53
C PHE A 31 5.86 -0.39 -3.92
N CYS A 32 4.75 -0.52 -3.18
CA CYS A 32 4.09 0.62 -2.54
C CYS A 32 4.99 1.30 -1.52
N ARG A 33 5.76 0.52 -0.75
CA ARG A 33 6.73 1.05 0.19
C ARG A 33 7.81 1.85 -0.51
N THR A 34 8.46 1.27 -1.52
CA THR A 34 9.55 1.93 -2.26
C THR A 34 9.06 3.14 -3.07
N ALA A 35 7.82 3.10 -3.58
CA ALA A 35 7.23 4.22 -4.29
C ALA A 35 6.84 5.37 -3.34
N ASP A 36 6.34 5.05 -2.15
CA ASP A 36 6.08 6.04 -1.09
C ASP A 36 7.37 6.70 -0.57
N GLU A 37 8.43 5.90 -0.37
CA GLU A 37 9.77 6.39 0.01
C GLU A 37 10.41 7.31 -1.06
N GLY A 38 9.78 7.46 -2.23
CA GLY A 38 10.23 8.32 -3.32
C GLY A 38 11.34 7.72 -4.17
N GLU A 39 11.71 6.47 -3.92
CA GLU A 39 12.70 5.70 -4.69
C GLU A 39 12.12 5.22 -6.03
N LEU A 40 10.79 5.19 -6.15
CA LEU A 40 10.05 4.83 -7.36
C LEU A 40 9.07 5.95 -7.74
N GLN A 41 9.42 6.76 -8.75
CA GLN A 41 8.48 7.71 -9.37
C GLN A 41 7.52 6.96 -10.28
N SER A 42 6.33 6.66 -9.76
CA SER A 42 5.25 6.05 -10.54
C SER A 42 3.94 6.74 -10.23
N ASP A 43 3.30 7.30 -11.27
CA ASP A 43 1.96 7.89 -11.18
C ASP A 43 0.85 6.83 -11.03
N THR A 44 1.20 5.54 -11.18
CA THR A 44 0.25 4.41 -11.14
C THR A 44 0.75 3.33 -10.19
N CYS A 45 -0.14 2.79 -9.37
CA CYS A 45 0.19 1.68 -8.50
C CYS A 45 0.38 0.39 -9.30
N ALA A 46 1.59 -0.18 -9.24
CA ALA A 46 1.93 -1.47 -9.86
C ALA A 46 2.19 -2.56 -8.80
N CYS A 47 1.47 -2.51 -7.66
CA CYS A 47 1.60 -3.50 -6.60
C CYS A 47 1.21 -4.93 -7.03
N GLY A 48 0.56 -5.09 -8.19
CA GLY A 48 0.14 -6.40 -8.71
C GLY A 48 -1.14 -6.96 -8.06
N HIS A 49 -1.81 -6.17 -7.23
CA HIS A 49 -3.09 -6.56 -6.63
C HIS A 49 -4.26 -6.15 -7.54
N PRO A 50 -5.32 -6.98 -7.63
CA PRO A 50 -6.47 -6.70 -8.49
C PRO A 50 -7.21 -5.43 -8.09
N ALA A 51 -7.11 -4.99 -6.83
CA ALA A 51 -7.69 -3.73 -6.36
C ALA A 51 -7.04 -2.49 -7.01
N CYS A 52 -5.80 -2.61 -7.50
CA CYS A 52 -5.08 -1.55 -8.21
C CYS A 52 -5.02 -1.78 -9.73
N ASP A 53 -5.41 -2.96 -10.22
CA ASP A 53 -5.41 -3.32 -11.65
C ASP A 53 -6.71 -2.90 -12.37
N THR A 54 -7.70 -2.41 -11.62
CA THR A 54 -8.97 -1.94 -12.18
C THR A 54 -8.87 -0.50 -12.71
N PRO A 55 -9.20 -0.25 -13.99
CA PRO A 55 -9.15 1.06 -14.64
C PRO A 55 -10.21 2.05 -14.15
#